data_AF-A0A0A9YD48-F1
#
_entry.id   AF-A0A0A9YD48-F1
#
_cell.length_a   1.000
_cell.length_b   1.000
_cell.length_c   1.000
_cell.angle_alpha   90.00
_cell.angle_beta   90.00
_cell.angle_gamma   90.00
#
_symmetry.space_group_name_H-M   'P 1'
#
loop_
_entity.id
_entity.type
_entity.pdbx_description
1 polymer ?
#
loop_
_entity_poly.entity_id
_entity_poly.type
_entity_poly.pdbx_seq_one_letter_code
_entity_poly.pdbx_strand_id
1 'polypeptide(L)'
;KFKLTRVGNEKMMHPLVHEISSSALARRGLMSTPDPETLETEIMLLRARIQGFRNGLVSSKAKPNEQQKYHDLIEKCETRLAFYGKTLANVKSGKAPCNPDENRKLLNQEESSIITGAEIIATTLSSCSSRKISDALSDSTQFSCCIVDEATQATEPEILIPLHHDICHLVLVGD
;
A
#
# COMPACT_ATOMS: atom_id res chain seq x y z
N LYS A 1 2.73 19.12 -3.34
CA LYS A 1 3.75 18.12 -3.74
C LYS A 1 3.00 16.85 -4.13
N PHE A 2 3.34 16.22 -5.25
CA PHE A 2 2.67 15.00 -5.71
C PHE A 2 3.05 13.79 -4.85
N LYS A 3 2.13 12.84 -4.69
CA LYS A 3 2.39 11.54 -4.04
C LYS A 3 3.03 10.58 -5.03
N LEU A 4 4.35 10.62 -5.11
CA LEU A 4 5.16 9.74 -5.97
C LEU A 4 5.68 8.53 -5.19
N THR A 5 5.61 7.36 -5.79
CA THR A 5 6.24 6.13 -5.27
C THR A 5 6.94 5.34 -6.37
N ARG A 6 8.07 4.70 -6.05
CA ARG A 6 8.80 3.78 -6.95
C ARG A 6 8.52 2.33 -6.56
N VAL A 7 8.03 1.51 -7.48
CA VAL A 7 7.72 0.09 -7.23
C VAL A 7 8.55 -0.83 -8.12
N GLY A 8 9.36 -1.71 -7.53
CA GLY A 8 10.20 -2.64 -8.29
C GLY A 8 11.20 -3.37 -7.41
N ASN A 9 12.20 -3.99 -8.02
CA ASN A 9 13.25 -4.70 -7.28
C ASN A 9 14.19 -3.72 -6.56
N GLU A 10 14.10 -3.67 -5.23
CA GLU A 10 14.94 -2.81 -4.36
C GLU A 10 16.44 -3.00 -4.60
N LYS A 11 16.89 -4.23 -4.89
CA LYS A 11 18.32 -4.54 -5.09
C LYS A 11 18.91 -3.90 -6.33
N MET A 12 18.08 -3.62 -7.33
CA MET A 12 18.48 -3.04 -8.61
C MET A 12 18.19 -1.53 -8.66
N MET A 13 17.60 -0.98 -7.60
CA MET A 13 17.19 0.42 -7.56
C MET A 13 18.37 1.32 -7.23
N HIS A 14 18.47 2.45 -7.92
CA HIS A 14 19.48 3.45 -7.61
C HIS A 14 19.31 3.95 -6.15
N PRO A 15 20.38 4.11 -5.35
CA PRO A 15 20.29 4.48 -3.93
C PRO A 15 19.46 5.74 -3.66
N LEU A 16 19.58 6.77 -4.50
CA LEU A 16 18.81 8.02 -4.35
C LEU A 16 17.30 7.82 -4.53
N VAL A 17 16.89 6.84 -5.36
CA VAL A 17 15.48 6.56 -5.65
C VAL A 17 14.91 5.58 -4.62
N HIS A 18 15.76 4.81 -3.94
CA HIS A 18 15.34 3.85 -2.93
C HIS A 18 14.51 4.49 -1.81
N GLU A 19 14.79 5.74 -1.42
CA GLU A 19 14.06 6.44 -0.36
C GLU A 19 12.58 6.74 -0.71
N ILE A 20 12.25 6.80 -1.99
CA ILE A 20 10.87 7.00 -2.48
C ILE A 20 10.23 5.68 -2.92
N SER A 21 10.85 4.54 -2.64
CA SER A 21 10.27 3.23 -2.94
C SER A 21 9.10 2.91 -2.01
N SER A 22 8.11 2.17 -2.52
CA SER A 22 6.91 1.79 -1.76
C SER A 22 7.26 1.12 -0.42
N SER A 23 8.25 0.25 -0.42
CA SER A 23 8.71 -0.47 0.76
C SER A 23 9.53 0.39 1.72
N ALA A 24 10.38 1.31 1.23
CA ALA A 24 11.10 2.23 2.10
C ALA A 24 10.15 3.22 2.78
N LEU A 25 9.16 3.72 2.03
CA LEU A 25 8.09 4.56 2.56
C LEU A 25 7.27 3.82 3.63
N ALA A 26 6.92 2.55 3.39
CA ALA A 26 6.18 1.71 4.35
C ALA A 26 6.98 1.49 5.64
N ARG A 27 8.27 1.12 5.50
CA ARG A 27 9.19 0.95 6.64
C ARG A 27 9.30 2.25 7.44
N ARG A 28 9.47 3.39 6.77
CA ARG A 28 9.57 4.69 7.45
C ARG A 28 8.30 5.04 8.21
N GLY A 29 7.13 4.78 7.64
CA GLY A 29 5.84 4.96 8.31
C GLY A 29 5.71 4.14 9.60
N LEU A 30 6.24 2.92 9.62
CA LEU A 30 6.21 2.03 10.79
C LEU A 30 7.33 2.30 11.80
N MET A 31 8.51 2.71 11.35
CA MET A 31 9.67 2.98 12.20
C MET A 31 9.64 4.37 12.84
N SER A 32 8.84 5.30 12.29
CA SER A 32 8.56 6.56 12.97
C SER A 32 7.80 6.22 14.25
N THR A 33 8.51 6.12 15.38
CA THR A 33 7.92 5.87 16.69
C THR A 33 7.02 7.05 17.02
N PRO A 34 5.68 6.90 16.93
CA PRO A 34 4.81 7.98 17.33
C PRO A 34 4.95 8.11 18.84
N ASP A 35 4.79 9.33 19.34
CA ASP A 35 4.66 9.52 20.77
C ASP A 35 3.47 8.68 21.31
N PRO A 36 3.47 8.34 22.61
CA PRO A 36 2.41 7.52 23.19
C PRO A 36 1.00 8.07 22.98
N GLU A 37 0.82 9.40 22.93
CA GLU A 37 -0.49 10.04 22.75
C GLU A 37 -1.00 9.86 21.32
N THR A 38 -0.11 9.98 20.32
CA THR A 38 -0.43 9.69 18.92
C THR A 38 -0.82 8.22 18.73
N LEU A 39 -0.10 7.28 19.37
CA LEU A 39 -0.45 5.85 19.33
C LEU A 39 -1.82 5.58 19.97
N GLU A 40 -2.12 6.19 21.12
CA GLU A 40 -3.42 6.05 21.79
C GLU A 40 -4.56 6.59 20.93
N THR A 41 -4.34 7.74 20.29
CA THR A 41 -5.29 8.35 19.35
C THR A 41 -5.55 7.44 18.15
N GLU A 42 -4.49 6.88 17.53
CA GLU A 42 -4.64 5.98 16.39
C GLU A 42 -5.38 4.68 16.78
N ILE A 43 -5.09 4.12 17.96
CA ILE A 43 -5.83 2.96 18.50
C ILE A 43 -7.31 3.29 18.68
N MET A 44 -7.62 4.48 19.24
CA MET A 44 -9.01 4.93 19.42
C MET A 44 -9.73 5.07 18.08
N LEU A 45 -9.09 5.69 17.09
CA LEU A 45 -9.64 5.85 15.73
C LEU A 45 -9.88 4.50 15.05
N LEU A 46 -8.94 3.56 15.15
CA LEU A 46 -9.09 2.22 14.60
C LEU A 46 -10.26 1.46 15.25
N ARG A 47 -10.43 1.55 16.58
CA ARG A 47 -11.58 0.96 17.27
C ARG A 47 -12.90 1.54 16.78
N ALA A 48 -12.97 2.86 16.65
CA ALA A 48 -14.16 3.54 16.12
C ALA A 48 -14.48 3.09 14.68
N ARG A 49 -13.45 2.95 13.84
CA ARG A 49 -13.59 2.51 12.45
C ARG A 49 -14.09 1.06 12.36
N ILE A 50 -13.54 0.14 13.17
CA ILE A 50 -14.01 -1.26 13.27
C ILE A 50 -15.49 -1.29 13.66
N GLN A 51 -15.88 -0.51 14.66
CA GLN A 51 -17.27 -0.46 15.10
C GLN A 51 -18.19 0.09 14.01
N GLY A 52 -17.76 1.12 13.28
CA GLY A 52 -18.48 1.67 12.13
C GLY A 52 -18.71 0.61 11.04
N PHE A 53 -17.67 -0.16 10.69
CA PHE A 53 -17.80 -1.24 9.70
C PHE A 53 -18.69 -2.39 10.18
N ARG A 54 -18.59 -2.79 11.45
CA ARG A 54 -19.46 -3.81 12.05
C ARG A 54 -20.93 -3.38 12.05
N ASN A 55 -21.21 -2.13 12.40
CA ASN A 55 -22.57 -1.58 12.33
C ASN A 55 -23.08 -1.56 10.88
N GLY A 56 -22.25 -1.17 9.93
CA GLY A 56 -22.58 -1.22 8.50
C GLY A 56 -22.92 -2.64 8.01
N LEU A 57 -22.20 -3.65 8.48
CA LEU A 57 -22.44 -5.06 8.17
C LEU A 57 -23.81 -5.54 8.71
N VAL A 58 -24.18 -5.11 9.92
CA VAL A 58 -25.45 -5.51 10.58
C VAL A 58 -26.64 -4.75 10.01
N SER A 59 -26.48 -3.45 9.71
CA SER A 59 -27.56 -2.61 9.19
C SER A 59 -27.86 -2.84 7.72
N SER A 60 -26.88 -3.29 6.94
CA SER A 60 -27.07 -3.59 5.52
C SER A 60 -27.47 -5.06 5.34
N LYS A 61 -28.55 -5.33 4.60
CA LYS A 61 -28.73 -6.62 3.90
C LYS A 61 -27.74 -6.68 2.72
N ALA A 62 -26.47 -6.43 3.00
CA ALA A 62 -25.41 -6.27 2.03
C ALA A 62 -25.30 -7.53 1.18
N LYS A 63 -25.04 -7.36 -0.11
CA LYS A 63 -24.75 -8.48 -0.99
C LYS A 63 -23.49 -9.21 -0.48
N PRO A 64 -23.31 -10.51 -0.77
CA PRO A 64 -22.15 -11.28 -0.31
C PRO A 64 -20.81 -10.59 -0.59
N ASN A 65 -20.65 -9.95 -1.76
CA ASN A 65 -19.44 -9.21 -2.12
C ASN A 65 -19.19 -7.97 -1.25
N GLU A 66 -20.25 -7.27 -0.84
CA GLU A 66 -20.12 -6.09 0.04
C GLU A 66 -19.80 -6.51 1.47
N GLN A 67 -20.39 -7.62 1.93
CA GLN A 67 -20.05 -8.20 3.23
C GLN A 67 -18.58 -8.58 3.29
N GLN A 68 -18.06 -9.25 2.25
CA GLN A 68 -16.64 -9.60 2.17
C GLN A 68 -15.75 -8.35 2.25
N LYS A 69 -16.08 -7.27 1.53
CA LYS A 69 -15.34 -6.00 1.61
C LYS A 69 -15.29 -5.42 3.03
N TYR A 70 -16.41 -5.45 3.77
CA TYR A 70 -16.41 -5.01 5.17
C TYR A 70 -15.55 -5.91 6.06
N HIS A 71 -15.58 -7.23 5.84
CA HIS A 71 -14.71 -8.16 6.57
C HIS A 71 -13.23 -7.87 6.31
N ASP A 72 -12.83 -7.66 5.06
CA ASP A 72 -11.45 -7.34 4.69
C ASP A 72 -10.99 -6.01 5.33
N LEU A 73 -11.86 -5.00 5.35
CA LEU A 73 -11.59 -3.71 5.99
C LEU A 73 -11.46 -3.82 7.52
N ILE A 74 -12.27 -4.67 8.15
CA ILE A 74 -12.19 -4.96 9.59
C ILE A 74 -10.88 -5.67 9.89
N GLU A 75 -10.52 -6.71 9.15
CA GLU A 75 -9.27 -7.46 9.33
C GLU A 75 -8.04 -6.55 9.20
N LYS A 76 -8.04 -5.64 8.20
CA LYS A 76 -7.00 -4.61 8.04
C LYS A 76 -6.89 -3.73 9.29
N CYS A 77 -8.01 -3.25 9.83
CA CYS A 77 -8.01 -2.41 11.03
C CYS A 77 -7.57 -3.18 12.28
N GLU A 78 -7.99 -4.43 12.44
CA GLU A 78 -7.61 -5.29 13.57
C GLU A 78 -6.11 -5.60 13.57
N THR A 79 -5.53 -5.84 12.38
CA THR A 79 -4.09 -6.04 12.21
C THR A 79 -3.30 -4.82 12.67
N ARG A 80 -3.69 -3.62 12.22
CA ARG A 80 -3.06 -2.34 12.62
C ARG A 80 -3.23 -2.08 14.12
N LEU A 81 -4.41 -2.37 14.67
CA LEU A 81 -4.71 -2.20 16.10
C LEU A 81 -3.85 -3.10 16.98
N ALA A 82 -3.68 -4.37 16.59
CA ALA A 82 -2.83 -5.31 17.30
C ALA A 82 -1.36 -4.85 17.33
N PHE A 83 -0.87 -4.32 16.21
CA PHE A 83 0.49 -3.78 16.14
C PHE A 83 0.67 -2.55 17.01
N TYR A 84 -0.17 -1.52 16.86
CA TYR A 84 -0.02 -0.29 17.66
C TYR A 84 -0.24 -0.54 19.16
N GLY A 85 -1.15 -1.45 19.52
CA GLY A 85 -1.33 -1.86 20.91
C GLY A 85 -0.06 -2.49 21.50
N LYS A 86 0.62 -3.37 20.75
CA LYS A 86 1.91 -3.96 21.17
C LYS A 86 3.02 -2.92 21.23
N THR A 87 3.13 -2.05 20.24
CA THR A 87 4.12 -0.97 20.21
C THR A 87 3.94 -0.04 21.40
N LEU A 88 2.72 0.38 21.72
CA LEU A 88 2.43 1.21 22.89
C LEU A 88 2.79 0.50 24.19
N ALA A 89 2.48 -0.80 24.33
CA ALA A 89 2.85 -1.58 25.50
C ALA A 89 4.38 -1.70 25.66
N ASN A 90 5.12 -1.87 24.56
CA ASN A 90 6.58 -1.92 24.56
C ASN A 90 7.20 -0.57 24.92
N VAL A 91 6.69 0.54 24.37
CA VAL A 91 7.11 1.91 24.71
C VAL A 91 6.87 2.19 26.20
N LYS A 92 5.69 1.86 26.74
CA LYS A 92 5.38 2.03 28.17
C LYS A 92 6.24 1.16 29.10
N SER A 93 6.67 -0.01 28.63
CA SER A 93 7.48 -0.96 29.42
C SER A 93 8.99 -0.87 29.17
N GLY A 94 9.44 0.06 28.31
CA GLY A 94 10.86 0.23 27.97
C GLY A 94 11.48 -0.98 27.24
N LYS A 95 10.67 -1.85 26.63
CA LYS A 95 11.12 -3.06 25.94
C LYS A 95 11.39 -2.79 24.46
N ALA A 96 12.36 -3.51 23.89
CA ALA A 96 12.69 -3.47 22.47
C ALA A 96 11.48 -3.84 21.57
N PRO A 97 11.43 -3.34 20.32
CA PRO A 97 10.28 -3.50 19.44
C PRO A 97 9.99 -4.94 18.99
N CYS A 98 8.77 -5.10 18.48
CA CYS A 98 8.01 -6.33 18.17
C CYS A 98 8.68 -7.34 17.22
N ASN A 99 8.20 -8.58 17.30
CA ASN A 99 8.51 -9.78 16.50
C ASN A 99 8.51 -9.50 14.96
N PRO A 100 9.52 -9.95 14.19
CA PRO A 100 9.69 -9.62 12.77
C PRO A 100 8.58 -10.13 11.84
N ASP A 101 7.90 -11.24 12.17
CA ASP A 101 6.86 -11.82 11.31
C ASP A 101 5.55 -11.03 11.28
N GLU A 102 5.12 -10.48 12.42
CA GLU A 102 3.94 -9.59 12.47
C GLU A 102 4.21 -8.28 11.73
N ASN A 103 5.47 -7.83 11.77
CA ASN A 103 5.90 -6.66 11.03
C ASN A 103 5.75 -6.87 9.52
N ARG A 104 5.91 -8.10 9.01
CA ARG A 104 5.80 -8.38 7.57
C ARG A 104 4.39 -8.23 7.01
N LYS A 105 3.37 -8.70 7.73
CA LYS A 105 1.97 -8.53 7.28
C LYS A 105 1.60 -7.05 7.26
N LEU A 106 1.96 -6.32 8.30
CA LEU A 106 1.70 -4.89 8.39
C LEU A 106 2.49 -4.10 7.35
N LEU A 107 3.78 -4.42 7.14
CA LEU A 107 4.60 -3.82 6.08
C LEU A 107 3.95 -3.96 4.72
N ASN A 108 3.41 -5.15 4.39
CA ASN A 108 2.71 -5.36 3.13
C ASN A 108 1.42 -4.52 3.04
N GLN A 109 0.67 -4.36 4.14
CA GLN A 109 -0.53 -3.53 4.19
C GLN A 109 -0.21 -2.03 4.01
N GLU A 110 0.84 -1.55 4.68
CA GLU A 110 1.30 -0.17 4.54
C GLU A 110 1.86 0.09 3.15
N GLU A 111 2.63 -0.86 2.59
CA GLU A 111 3.13 -0.77 1.22
C GLU A 111 1.99 -0.71 0.20
N SER A 112 0.98 -1.58 0.33
CA SER A 112 -0.23 -1.54 -0.49
C SER A 112 -0.96 -0.20 -0.37
N SER A 113 -1.09 0.34 0.85
CA SER A 113 -1.72 1.64 1.10
C SER A 113 -0.96 2.81 0.45
N ILE A 114 0.38 2.72 0.40
CA ILE A 114 1.22 3.70 -0.29
C ILE A 114 1.01 3.64 -1.80
N ILE A 115 0.94 2.43 -2.38
CA ILE A 115 0.74 2.25 -3.82
C ILE A 115 -0.68 2.73 -4.21
N THR A 116 -1.72 2.27 -3.52
CA THR A 116 -3.10 2.72 -3.77
C THR A 116 -3.26 4.24 -3.52
N GLY A 117 -2.52 4.81 -2.57
CA GLY A 117 -2.58 6.24 -2.27
C GLY A 117 -1.74 7.14 -3.18
N ALA A 118 -0.97 6.58 -4.11
CA ALA A 118 -0.05 7.33 -4.96
C ALA A 118 -0.78 8.04 -6.10
N GLU A 119 -0.31 9.23 -6.46
CA GLU A 119 -0.72 9.95 -7.67
C GLU A 119 0.15 9.59 -8.86
N ILE A 120 1.40 9.17 -8.61
CA ILE A 120 2.35 8.76 -9.63
C ILE A 120 3.06 7.49 -9.14
N ILE A 121 3.04 6.44 -9.96
CA ILE A 121 3.79 5.20 -9.73
C ILE A 121 4.88 5.11 -10.78
N ALA A 122 6.14 5.15 -10.35
CA ALA A 122 7.28 4.85 -11.20
C ALA A 122 7.63 3.36 -11.11
N THR A 123 7.62 2.66 -12.24
CA THR A 123 7.92 1.23 -12.32
C THR A 123 8.67 0.89 -13.60
N THR A 124 9.34 -0.27 -13.65
CA THR A 124 9.78 -0.83 -14.94
C THR A 124 8.62 -1.57 -15.58
N LEU A 125 8.63 -1.76 -16.91
CA LEU A 125 7.62 -2.58 -17.60
C LEU A 125 7.53 -3.99 -16.98
N SER A 126 8.68 -4.60 -16.67
CA SER A 126 8.73 -5.90 -16.00
C SER A 126 8.17 -5.91 -14.57
N SER A 127 8.33 -4.82 -13.82
CA SER A 127 7.81 -4.71 -12.45
C SER A 127 6.34 -4.29 -12.41
N CYS A 128 5.81 -3.76 -13.52
CA CYS A 128 4.42 -3.35 -13.68
C CYS A 128 3.43 -4.51 -13.46
N SER A 129 3.81 -5.74 -13.84
CA SER A 129 3.00 -6.95 -13.62
C SER A 129 3.19 -7.59 -12.24
N SER A 130 3.92 -6.93 -11.32
CA SER A 130 4.10 -7.47 -9.99
C SER A 130 2.76 -7.53 -9.23
N ARG A 131 2.56 -8.59 -8.44
CA ARG A 131 1.35 -8.76 -7.62
C ARG A 131 1.07 -7.53 -6.75
N LYS A 132 2.10 -6.85 -6.25
CA LYS A 132 1.96 -5.63 -5.45
C LYS A 132 1.21 -4.52 -6.19
N ILE A 133 1.50 -4.32 -7.48
CA ILE A 133 0.82 -3.33 -8.31
C ILE A 133 -0.55 -3.86 -8.70
N SER A 134 -0.64 -5.09 -9.18
CA SER A 134 -1.91 -5.70 -9.59
C SER A 134 -2.95 -5.68 -8.45
N ASP A 135 -2.58 -6.11 -7.25
CA ASP A 135 -3.48 -6.14 -6.09
C ASP A 135 -3.86 -4.72 -5.61
N ALA A 136 -2.94 -3.75 -5.74
CA ALA A 136 -3.20 -2.37 -5.34
C ALA A 136 -4.08 -1.62 -6.35
N LEU A 137 -4.04 -2.01 -7.62
CA LEU A 137 -4.79 -1.38 -8.71
C LEU A 137 -6.06 -2.14 -9.10
N SER A 138 -6.24 -3.39 -8.68
CA SER A 138 -7.36 -4.26 -9.11
C SER A 138 -8.76 -3.67 -8.86
N ASP A 139 -8.90 -2.87 -7.80
CA ASP A 139 -10.16 -2.24 -7.42
C ASP A 139 -10.17 -0.72 -7.70
N SER A 140 -9.13 -0.19 -8.36
CA SER A 140 -8.96 1.25 -8.57
C SER A 140 -8.88 1.60 -10.06
N THR A 141 -9.76 2.46 -10.54
CA THR A 141 -9.64 3.12 -11.85
C THR A 141 -8.74 4.35 -11.80
N GLN A 142 -7.84 4.41 -10.81
CA GLN A 142 -7.12 5.63 -10.46
C GLN A 142 -6.10 6.05 -11.53
N PHE A 143 -5.54 5.08 -12.26
CA PHE A 143 -4.56 5.32 -13.31
C PHE A 143 -5.16 5.03 -14.67
N SER A 144 -5.60 6.09 -15.36
CA SER A 144 -6.09 6.01 -16.74
C SER A 144 -4.99 6.17 -17.78
N CYS A 145 -3.80 6.64 -17.36
CA CYS A 145 -2.70 6.96 -18.24
C CYS A 145 -1.38 6.30 -17.77
N CYS A 146 -0.64 5.73 -18.72
CA CYS A 146 0.73 5.29 -18.54
C CYS A 146 1.63 6.00 -19.54
N ILE A 147 2.75 6.51 -19.05
CA ILE A 147 3.83 7.06 -19.88
C ILE A 147 4.97 6.05 -19.85
N VAL A 148 5.36 5.56 -21.03
CA VAL A 148 6.50 4.67 -21.20
C VAL A 148 7.64 5.51 -21.77
N ASP A 149 8.64 5.75 -20.92
CA ASP A 149 9.90 6.36 -21.32
C ASP A 149 10.83 5.29 -21.92
N GLU A 150 11.75 5.70 -22.80
CA GLU A 150 12.66 4.80 -23.53
C GLU A 150 11.92 3.66 -24.26
N ALA A 151 10.75 3.95 -24.83
CA ALA A 151 9.87 2.97 -25.46
C ALA A 151 10.51 2.25 -26.66
N THR A 152 11.49 2.87 -27.31
CA THR A 152 12.28 2.27 -28.41
C THR A 152 13.19 1.12 -27.94
N GLN A 153 13.47 1.02 -26.64
CA GLN A 153 14.27 -0.06 -26.05
C GLN A 153 13.44 -1.25 -25.55
N ALA A 154 12.12 -1.16 -25.61
CA ALA A 154 11.21 -2.20 -25.14
C ALA A 154 10.67 -3.03 -26.31
N THR A 155 10.42 -4.31 -26.06
CA THR A 155 9.69 -5.16 -27.01
C THR A 155 8.20 -4.83 -26.98
N GLU A 156 7.49 -5.07 -28.08
CA GLU A 156 6.04 -4.86 -28.15
C GLU A 156 5.28 -5.53 -26.98
N PRO A 157 5.55 -6.80 -26.60
CA PRO A 157 4.88 -7.41 -25.47
C PRO A 157 5.13 -6.70 -24.14
N GLU A 158 6.32 -6.13 -23.92
CA GLU A 158 6.65 -5.40 -22.69
C GLU A 158 5.88 -4.08 -22.60
N ILE A 159 5.74 -3.37 -23.72
CA ILE A 159 5.02 -2.10 -23.82
C ILE A 159 3.53 -2.29 -23.48
N LEU A 160 2.96 -3.47 -23.76
CA LEU A 160 1.55 -3.79 -23.52
C LEU A 160 1.25 -4.21 -22.07
N ILE A 161 2.26 -4.49 -21.24
CA ILE A 161 2.06 -4.93 -19.84
C ILE A 161 1.15 -3.98 -19.03
N PRO A 162 1.33 -2.64 -19.08
CA PRO A 162 0.53 -1.72 -18.28
C PRO A 162 -0.98 -1.76 -18.58
N LEU A 163 -1.37 -2.21 -19.77
CA LEU A 163 -2.78 -2.28 -20.18
C LEU A 163 -3.60 -3.29 -19.37
N HIS A 164 -2.97 -4.20 -18.63
CA HIS A 164 -3.66 -5.11 -17.70
C HIS A 164 -4.30 -4.39 -16.50
N HIS A 165 -3.97 -3.12 -16.26
CA HIS A 165 -4.46 -2.34 -15.12
C HIS A 165 -5.51 -1.29 -15.51
N ASP A 166 -6.34 -1.59 -16.51
CA ASP A 166 -7.40 -0.71 -17.03
C ASP A 166 -6.91 0.68 -17.52
N ILE A 167 -5.65 0.75 -17.94
CA ILE A 167 -5.06 1.96 -18.53
C ILE A 167 -5.62 2.15 -19.94
N CYS A 168 -6.29 3.29 -20.17
CA CYS A 168 -6.90 3.61 -21.46
C CYS A 168 -6.08 4.57 -22.34
N HIS A 169 -5.03 5.19 -21.77
CA HIS A 169 -4.13 6.08 -22.48
C HIS A 169 -2.67 5.66 -22.29
N LEU A 170 -2.02 5.29 -23.39
CA LEU A 170 -0.60 4.95 -23.39
C LEU A 170 0.17 6.01 -24.19
N VAL A 171 1.11 6.68 -23.54
CA VAL A 171 2.01 7.67 -24.16
C VAL A 171 3.38 7.03 -24.28
N LEU A 172 3.86 6.84 -25.50
CA LEU A 172 5.17 6.24 -25.78
C LEU A 172 6.16 7.34 -26.14
N VAL A 173 7.27 7.40 -25.40
CA VAL A 173 8.36 8.35 -25.60
C VAL A 173 9.63 7.54 -25.85
N GLY A 174 10.37 7.88 -26.89
CA GLY A 174 11.65 7.27 -27.20
C GLY A 174 12.30 7.95 -28.40
N ASP A 175 13.61 7.71 -28.54
CA ASP A 175 14.45 8.07 -29.68
C ASP A 175 14.90 6.79 -30.39
#